data_AF-A0A7V7AB40-F1
#
_entry.id   AF-A0A7V7AB40-F1
#
_cell.length_a   1.000
_cell.length_b   1.000
_cell.length_c   1.000
_cell.angle_alpha   90.00
_cell.angle_beta   90.00
_cell.angle_gamma   90.00
#
_symmetry.space_group_name_H-M   'P 1'
#
loop_
_entity.id
_entity.type
_entity.pdbx_description
1 polymer ?
#
loop_
_entity_poly.entity_id
_entity_poly.type
_entity_poly.pdbx_seq_one_letter_code
_entity_poly.pdbx_strand_id
1 'polypeptide(L)' 'MSQKVKEQDVAEVKTLTVLNTEFKMYGTVDRPLFLAVDVAEMIEYSVDKTHQMLELVDDDEK' A
#
# COMPACT_ATOMS: atom_id res chain seq x y z
N MET A 1 10.91 -18.84 7.72
CA MET A 1 11.61 -17.63 8.15
C MET A 1 10.62 -16.48 8.04
N SER A 2 9.77 -16.25 9.05
CA SER A 2 8.77 -15.17 9.00
C SER A 2 9.44 -13.87 9.41
N GLN A 3 9.69 -12.96 8.46
CA GLN A 3 10.14 -11.62 8.80
C GLN A 3 8.97 -10.88 9.46
N LYS A 4 9.00 -10.77 10.80
CA LYS A 4 8.20 -9.79 11.53
C LYS A 4 8.66 -8.40 11.11
N VAL A 5 7.77 -7.64 10.49
CA VAL A 5 7.95 -6.20 10.24
C VAL A 5 8.33 -5.55 11.56
N LYS A 6 9.49 -4.89 11.60
CA LYS A 6 9.98 -4.21 12.80
C LYS A 6 9.30 -2.86 12.89
N GLU A 7 8.83 -2.49 14.08
CA GLU A 7 8.14 -1.23 14.40
C GLU A 7 8.91 0.07 14.02
N GLN A 8 10.17 -0.04 13.57
CA GLN A 8 10.98 1.10 13.14
C GLN A 8 10.68 1.60 11.71
N ASP A 9 9.98 0.83 10.87
CA ASP A 9 9.64 1.21 9.49
C ASP A 9 8.37 2.09 9.37
N VAL A 10 7.73 2.43 10.49
CA VAL A 10 6.47 3.22 10.54
C VAL A 10 6.74 4.74 10.68
N ALA A 11 7.99 5.16 10.84
CA ALA A 11 8.30 6.51 11.33
C ALA A 11 8.30 7.64 10.28
N GLU A 12 8.36 7.35 8.98
CA GLU A 12 8.46 8.40 7.95
C GLU A 12 7.52 8.11 6.77
N VAL A 13 6.29 8.62 6.85
CA VAL A 13 5.37 8.61 5.70
C VAL A 13 5.89 9.58 4.65
N LYS A 14 6.24 9.06 3.46
CA LYS A 14 6.72 9.87 2.33
C LYS A 14 5.58 10.08 1.34
N THR A 15 5.37 11.33 0.93
CA THR A 15 4.45 11.62 -0.17
C THR A 15 5.15 11.38 -1.49
N LEU A 16 4.50 10.63 -2.39
CA LEU A 16 4.99 10.40 -3.74
C LEU A 16 3.87 10.58 -4.76
N THR A 17 4.22 11.01 -5.96
CA THR A 17 3.25 11.19 -7.04
C THR A 17 3.31 9.99 -7.97
N VAL A 18 2.21 9.25 -8.08
CA VAL A 18 2.03 8.11 -8.99
C VAL A 18 0.83 8.39 -9.86
N LEU A 19 0.99 8.28 -11.18
CA LEU A 19 -0.09 8.48 -12.16
C LEU A 19 -0.81 9.84 -12.00
N ASN A 20 -0.07 10.90 -11.65
CA ASN A 20 -0.59 12.24 -11.33
C ASN A 20 -1.46 12.34 -10.06
N THR A 21 -1.42 11.32 -9.20
CA THR A 21 -2.09 11.28 -7.90
C THR A 21 -1.04 11.27 -6.79
N GLU A 22 -1.23 12.05 -5.74
CA GLU A 22 -0.37 12.03 -4.55
C GLU A 22 -0.75 10.87 -3.63
N PHE A 23 0.22 10.01 -3.32
CA PHE A 23 0.10 8.89 -2.42
C PHE A 23 0.97 9.06 -1.18
N LYS A 24 0.47 8.54 -0.07
CA LYS A 24 1.28 8.30 1.12
C LYS A 24 1.91 6.92 1.01
N MET A 25 3.23 6.91 0.92
CA MET A 25 4.03 5.70 1.01
C MET A 25 4.35 5.40 2.46
N TYR A 26 4.06 4.17 2.85
CA TYR A 26 4.46 3.55 4.10
C TYR A 26 5.58 2.56 3.81
N GLY A 27 6.40 2.22 4.81
CA GLY A 27 7.53 1.32 4.61
C GLY A 27 8.73 2.00 3.94
N THR A 28 9.44 1.28 3.07
CA THR A 28 10.72 1.73 2.50
C THR A 28 10.65 1.84 0.99
N VAL A 29 11.64 2.50 0.38
CA VAL A 29 11.72 2.59 -1.10
C VAL A 29 11.85 1.21 -1.75
N ASP A 30 12.51 0.26 -1.08
CA ASP A 30 12.66 -1.11 -1.57
C ASP A 30 11.40 -1.98 -1.36
N ARG A 31 10.55 -1.60 -0.40
CA ARG A 31 9.27 -2.26 -0.09
C ARG A 31 8.20 -1.20 0.21
N PRO A 32 7.70 -0.51 -0.82
CA PRO A 32 6.72 0.54 -0.64
C PRO A 32 5.37 -0.07 -0.32
N LEU A 33 4.72 0.43 0.72
CA LEU A 33 3.38 0.03 1.14
C LEU A 33 2.41 1.19 0.88
N PHE A 34 1.24 0.86 0.35
CA PHE A 34 0.19 1.82 0.03
C PHE A 34 -1.11 1.41 0.70
N LEU A 35 -1.96 2.37 1.04
CA LEU A 35 -3.28 2.05 1.56
C LEU A 35 -4.15 1.49 0.43
N ALA A 36 -4.74 0.32 0.68
CA ALA A 36 -5.63 -0.32 -0.29
C ALA A 36 -6.83 0.57 -0.66
N VAL A 37 -7.31 1.39 0.27
CA VAL A 37 -8.40 2.36 0.02
C VAL A 37 -7.97 3.43 -0.98
N ASP A 38 -6.77 4.01 -0.81
CA ASP A 38 -6.24 5.04 -1.72
C ASP A 38 -6.03 4.47 -3.13
N VAL A 39 -5.53 3.23 -3.22
CA VAL A 39 -5.37 2.52 -4.49
C VAL A 39 -6.73 2.24 -5.13
N ALA A 40 -7.71 1.78 -4.36
CA ALA A 40 -9.06 1.52 -4.86
C ALA A 40 -9.73 2.80 -5.39
N GLU A 41 -9.60 3.93 -4.69
CA GLU A 41 -10.11 5.22 -5.16
C GLU A 41 -9.45 5.66 -6.47
N MET A 42 -8.12 5.52 -6.59
CA MET A 42 -7.39 5.90 -7.81
C MET A 42 -7.85 5.14 -9.05
N ILE A 43 -8.11 3.84 -8.91
CA ILE A 43 -8.51 2.99 -10.03
C ILE A 43 -10.04 2.93 -10.20
N GLU A 44 -10.77 3.80 -9.50
CA GLU A 44 -12.24 3.86 -9.49
C GLU A 44 -12.89 2.52 -9.10
N TYR A 45 -12.24 1.76 -8.22
CA TYR A 45 -12.76 0.54 -7.63
C TYR A 45 -13.59 0.84 -6.38
N SER A 46 -14.45 -0.10 -5.99
CA SER A 46 -15.25 0.05 -4.77
C SER A 46 -14.36 -0.06 -3.54
N VAL A 47 -14.25 1.03 -2.78
CA VAL A 47 -13.49 1.09 -1.51
C VAL A 47 -13.96 0.06 -0.47
N ASP A 48 -15.25 -0.29 -0.51
CA ASP A 48 -15.85 -1.32 0.34
C ASP A 48 -15.44 -2.76 -0.03
N LYS A 49 -14.84 -2.94 -1.22
CA LYS A 49 -14.41 -4.23 -1.77
C LYS A 49 -12.89 -4.37 -1.81
N THR A 50 -12.14 -3.54 -1.10
CA THR A 50 -10.68 -3.62 -1.00
C THR A 50 -10.19 -5.02 -0.60
N HIS A 51 -10.93 -5.76 0.22
CA HIS A 51 -10.59 -7.15 0.53
C HIS A 51 -10.55 -8.05 -0.72
N GLN A 52 -11.56 -7.96 -1.60
CA GLN A 52 -11.62 -8.71 -2.86
C GLN A 52 -10.57 -8.22 -3.86
N MET A 53 -10.25 -6.93 -3.83
CA MET A 53 -9.15 -6.38 -4.62
C MET A 53 -7.81 -7.00 -4.20
N LEU A 54 -7.57 -7.12 -2.89
CA LEU A 54 -6.36 -7.71 -2.34
C LEU A 54 -6.27 -9.22 -2.57
N GLU A 55 -7.38 -9.95 -2.77
CA GLU A 55 -7.33 -11.38 -3.15
C GLU A 55 -6.59 -11.63 -4.47
N LEU A 56 -6.51 -10.62 -5.34
CA LEU A 56 -5.81 -10.70 -6.64
C LEU A 56 -4.30 -10.40 -6.53
N VAL A 57 -3.83 -9.98 -5.37
CA VAL A 57 -2.43 -9.64 -5.08
C VAL A 57 -1.76 -10.84 -4.41
N ASP A 58 -0.46 -11.04 -4.64
CA ASP A 58 0.32 -12.08 -3.95
C ASP A 58 0.38 -11.76 -2.44
N ASP A 59 0.34 -12.78 -1.57
CA ASP A 59 0.35 -12.60 -0.12
C ASP A 59 1.65 -11.92 0.38
N ASP A 60 2.76 -12.10 -0.33
CA ASP A 60 4.04 -11.44 -0.02
C ASP A 60 4.10 -9.96 -0.46
N GLU A 61 3.10 -9.50 -1.23
CA GLU A 61 3.00 -8.12 -1.77
C GLU A 61 1.81 -7.31 -1.19
N LYS A 62 1.01 -7.91 -0.28
CA LYS A 62 -0.12 -7.25 0.41
C LYS A 62 0.29 -6.36 1.58
#